data_AF-A0A7Z2GQZ5-F1
#
_entry.id   AF-A0A7Z2GQZ5-F1
#
_cell.length_a   1.000
_cell.length_b   1.000
_cell.length_c   1.000
_cell.angle_alpha   90.00
_cell.angle_beta   90.00
_cell.angle_gamma   90.00
#
_symmetry.space_group_name_H-M   'P 1'
#
loop_
_entity.id
_entity.type
_entity.pdbx_description
1 polymer ?
#
loop_
_entity_poly.entity_id
_entity_poly.type
_entity_poly.pdbx_seq_one_letter_code
_entity_poly.pdbx_strand_id
1 'polypeptide(L)'
;MDIQHIVLELKRLGMTQAEIAASVHCAQSTISEIQNGKIGKARPSYQLVTDLQQLLRQRQIEANEITDVESSDDVQPPIGGSSGKEKLARAATI
;
A
#
# COMPACT_ATOMS: atom_id res chain seq x y z
N MET A 1 -7.67 -5.08 -4.15
CA MET A 1 -6.60 -6.11 -4.18
C MET A 1 -6.94 -7.16 -3.13
N ASP A 2 -6.76 -8.45 -3.41
CA ASP A 2 -7.01 -9.50 -2.42
C ASP A 2 -5.79 -9.72 -1.50
N ILE A 3 -6.01 -10.16 -0.26
CA ILE A 3 -4.94 -10.40 0.72
C ILE A 3 -3.94 -11.45 0.27
N GLN A 4 -4.36 -12.43 -0.53
CA GLN A 4 -3.48 -13.48 -1.06
C GLN A 4 -2.47 -12.89 -2.03
N HIS A 5 -2.93 -11.99 -2.92
CA HIS A 5 -2.07 -11.31 -3.87
C HIS A 5 -1.05 -10.43 -3.14
N ILE A 6 -1.44 -9.77 -2.04
CA ILE A 6 -0.52 -8.95 -1.24
C ILE A 6 0.59 -9.81 -0.62
N VAL A 7 0.24 -10.96 -0.01
CA VAL A 7 1.24 -11.89 0.56
C VAL A 7 2.15 -12.48 -0.52
N LEU A 8 1.63 -12.79 -1.71
CA LEU A 8 2.44 -13.28 -2.83
C LEU A 8 3.39 -12.21 -3.38
N GLU A 9 2.95 -10.96 -3.47
CA GLU A 9 3.78 -9.82 -3.89
C GLU A 9 4.91 -9.55 -2.89
N LEU A 10 4.61 -9.54 -1.58
CA LEU A 10 5.62 -9.43 -0.51
C LEU A 10 6.68 -10.54 -0.58
N LYS A 11 6.29 -11.77 -0.92
CA LYS A 11 7.22 -12.88 -1.17
C LYS A 11 8.04 -12.68 -2.45
N ARG A 12 7.47 -12.08 -3.50
CA ARG A 12 8.22 -11.73 -4.74
C ARG A 12 9.26 -10.64 -4.47
N LEU A 13 8.98 -9.74 -3.52
CA LEU A 13 9.94 -8.77 -2.98
C LEU A 13 10.95 -9.38 -1.98
N GLY A 14 11.01 -10.71 -1.87
CA GLY A 14 12.02 -11.44 -1.11
C GLY A 14 11.70 -11.70 0.37
N MET A 15 10.56 -11.24 0.90
CA MET A 15 10.22 -11.50 2.31
C MET A 15 9.80 -12.96 2.55
N THR A 16 10.26 -13.54 3.65
CA THR A 16 9.77 -14.83 4.13
C THR A 16 8.40 -14.71 4.82
N GLN A 17 7.66 -15.81 4.93
CA GLN A 17 6.39 -15.82 5.66
C GLN A 17 6.54 -15.44 7.14
N ALA A 18 7.69 -15.71 7.76
CA ALA A 18 7.97 -15.38 9.15
C ALA A 18 8.19 -13.87 9.34
N GLU A 19 8.92 -13.22 8.43
CA GLU A 19 9.10 -11.76 8.44
C GLU A 19 7.77 -11.04 8.20
N ILE A 20 6.98 -11.47 7.20
CA ILE A 20 5.65 -10.88 6.93
C ILE A 20 4.76 -11.00 8.18
N ALA A 21 4.76 -12.16 8.84
CA ALA A 21 3.99 -12.40 10.06
C ALA A 21 4.44 -11.50 11.23
N ALA A 22 5.75 -11.35 11.42
CA ALA A 22 6.33 -10.46 12.43
C ALA A 22 5.95 -8.99 12.17
N SER A 23 6.06 -8.52 10.92
CA SER A 23 5.73 -7.13 10.54
C SER A 23 4.25 -6.76 10.74
N VAL A 24 3.32 -7.72 10.64
CA VAL A 24 1.88 -7.48 10.84
C VAL A 24 1.34 -8.07 12.16
N HIS A 25 2.24 -8.42 13.10
CA HIS A 25 1.93 -8.98 14.41
C HIS A 25 0.94 -10.17 14.39
N CYS A 26 1.08 -11.07 13.41
CA CYS A 26 0.27 -12.29 13.32
C CYS A 26 1.12 -13.56 13.38
N ALA A 27 0.49 -14.74 13.41
CA ALA A 27 1.21 -16.00 13.38
C ALA A 27 1.65 -16.35 11.94
N GLN A 28 2.82 -16.98 11.77
CA GLN A 28 3.27 -17.46 10.46
C GLN A 28 2.28 -18.49 9.86
N SER A 29 1.57 -19.25 10.69
CA SER A 29 0.45 -20.10 10.26
C SER A 29 -0.66 -19.28 9.59
N THR A 30 -1.02 -18.11 10.12
CA THR A 30 -2.00 -17.20 9.51
C THR A 30 -1.57 -16.77 8.10
N ILE A 31 -0.29 -16.41 7.90
CA ILE A 31 0.24 -16.08 6.56
C ILE A 31 0.17 -17.29 5.62
N SER A 32 0.47 -18.50 6.11
CA SER A 32 0.33 -19.73 5.34
C SER A 32 -1.14 -20.02 4.96
N GLU A 33 -2.08 -19.84 5.88
CA GLU A 33 -3.51 -20.03 5.63
C GLU A 33 -4.10 -18.97 4.67
N ILE A 34 -3.59 -17.74 4.72
CA ILE A 34 -3.85 -16.72 3.70
C ILE A 34 -3.34 -17.22 2.35
N GLN A 35 -2.06 -17.59 2.24
CA GLN A 35 -1.47 -18.04 0.96
C GLN A 35 -2.18 -19.26 0.35
N ASN A 36 -2.81 -20.11 1.16
CA ASN A 36 -3.61 -21.27 0.75
C ASN A 36 -5.11 -20.94 0.51
N GLY A 37 -5.50 -19.66 0.55
CA GLY A 37 -6.89 -19.21 0.34
C GLY A 37 -7.89 -19.62 1.43
N LYS A 38 -7.44 -20.14 2.57
CA LYS A 38 -8.32 -20.57 3.67
C LYS A 38 -8.95 -19.37 4.36
N ILE A 39 -8.16 -18.34 4.66
CA ILE A 39 -8.65 -17.08 5.25
C ILE A 39 -9.43 -16.23 4.23
N GLY A 40 -9.36 -16.54 2.92
CA GLY A 40 -10.25 -15.92 1.92
C GLY A 40 -11.74 -16.23 2.12
N LYS A 41 -12.09 -17.27 2.90
CA LYS A 41 -13.49 -17.67 3.16
C LYS A 41 -14.09 -17.11 4.44
N ALA A 42 -13.27 -16.65 5.38
CA ALA A 42 -13.71 -16.05 6.65
C ALA A 42 -13.16 -14.62 6.72
N ARG A 43 -14.04 -13.62 6.86
CA ARG A 43 -13.67 -12.21 6.67
C ARG A 43 -12.44 -11.85 7.54
N PRO A 44 -11.27 -11.55 6.95
CA PRO A 44 -10.09 -11.18 7.72
C PRO A 44 -10.34 -9.87 8.47
N SER A 45 -9.70 -9.73 9.64
CA SER A 45 -9.75 -8.49 10.42
C SER A 45 -9.27 -7.31 9.59
N TYR A 46 -10.04 -6.21 9.58
CA TYR A 46 -9.74 -5.03 8.76
C TYR A 46 -8.33 -4.45 9.01
N GLN A 47 -7.84 -4.55 10.25
CA GLN A 47 -6.45 -4.20 10.62
C GLN A 47 -5.44 -5.00 9.79
N LEU A 48 -5.47 -6.34 9.86
CA LEU A 48 -4.57 -7.22 9.09
C LEU A 48 -4.55 -6.91 7.58
N VAL A 49 -5.71 -6.58 7.00
CA VAL A 49 -5.82 -6.17 5.58
C VAL A 49 -5.14 -4.82 5.33
N THR A 50 -5.18 -3.90 6.29
CA THR A 50 -4.57 -2.57 6.23
C THR A 50 -3.06 -2.65 6.46
N ASP A 51 -2.61 -3.37 7.48
CA ASP A 51 -1.20 -3.60 7.80
C ASP A 51 -0.46 -4.27 6.63
N LEU A 52 -1.03 -5.32 6.02
CA LEU A 52 -0.45 -5.97 4.84
C LEU A 52 -0.34 -5.03 3.62
N GLN A 53 -1.34 -4.16 3.39
CA GLN A 53 -1.27 -3.16 2.31
C GLN A 53 -0.20 -2.09 2.58
N GLN A 54 -0.06 -1.65 3.82
CA GLN A 54 0.93 -0.66 4.21
C GLN A 54 2.35 -1.23 4.08
N LEU A 55 2.57 -2.45 4.57
CA LEU A 55 3.83 -3.17 4.43
C LEU A 55 4.22 -3.35 2.96
N LEU A 56 3.26 -3.75 2.09
CA LEU A 56 3.53 -3.88 0.66
C LEU A 56 3.94 -2.54 0.04
N ARG A 57 3.24 -1.44 0.36
CA ARG A 57 3.61 -0.11 -0.15
C ARG A 57 5.02 0.29 0.29
N GLN A 58 5.37 0.05 1.55
CA GLN A 58 6.72 0.33 2.06
C GLN A 58 7.77 -0.48 1.31
N ARG A 59 7.58 -1.80 1.17
CA ARG A 59 8.51 -2.66 0.42
C ARG A 59 8.62 -2.31 -1.07
N GLN A 60 7.54 -1.83 -1.69
CA GLN A 60 7.57 -1.37 -3.07
C GLN A 60 8.38 -0.07 -3.22
N ILE A 61 8.32 0.85 -2.25
CA ILE A 61 9.16 2.06 -2.24
C ILE A 61 10.63 1.67 -2.06
N GLU A 62 10.95 0.87 -1.03
CA GLU A 62 12.31 0.37 -0.78
C GLU A 62 12.91 -0.36 -2.01
N ALA A 63 12.12 -1.21 -2.68
CA ALA A 63 12.56 -1.93 -3.87
C ALA A 63 12.71 -1.03 -5.12
N ASN A 64 12.00 0.09 -5.19
CA ASN A 64 12.07 1.05 -6.30
C ASN A 64 13.11 2.16 -6.06
N GLU A 65 13.70 2.27 -4.87
CA GLU A 65 14.87 3.13 -4.61
C GLU A 65 16.20 2.48 -5.06
N ILE A 66 16.18 1.25 -5.60
CA ILE A 66 17.36 0.51 -6.11
C ILE A 66 17.30 0.31 -7.64
N THR A 67 16.63 1.21 -8.37
CA THR A 67 16.85 1.39 -9.82
C THR A 67 17.66 2.66 -10.02
N ASP A 68 18.98 2.49 -10.07
CA ASP A 68 19.96 3.51 -10.37
C ASP A 68 19.74 4.11 -11.78
N VAL A 69 20.23 5.34 -11.96
CA VAL A 69 20.10 6.24 -13.12
C VAL A 69 19.86 5.59 -14.51
N GLU A 70 18.90 6.16 -15.25
CA GLU A 70 19.17 6.56 -16.63
C GLU A 70 18.90 8.05 -16.81
N SER A 71 19.90 8.75 -17.31
CA SER A 71 19.86 10.18 -17.63
C SER A 71 19.47 10.35 -19.09
N SER A 72 18.42 11.15 -19.36
CA SER A 72 18.29 11.90 -20.61
C SER A 72 17.38 13.10 -20.43
N ASP A 73 17.86 14.26 -20.85
CA ASP A 73 17.07 15.44 -21.17
C ASP A 73 15.84 15.07 -22.02
N ASP A 74 14.65 15.54 -21.65
CA ASP A 74 13.95 16.47 -22.55
C ASP A 74 13.05 17.44 -21.79
N VAL A 75 12.88 18.62 -22.39
CA VAL A 75 12.10 19.76 -21.91
C VAL A 75 10.61 19.56 -22.25
N GLN A 76 9.69 19.81 -21.30
CA GLN A 76 8.71 20.94 -21.32
C GLN A 76 7.54 20.74 -20.31
N PRO A 77 7.07 21.79 -19.61
CA PRO A 77 5.92 21.71 -18.70
C PRO A 77 4.56 22.05 -19.36
N PRO A 78 3.48 21.33 -19.07
CA PRO A 78 2.13 21.78 -19.40
C PRO A 78 1.41 22.51 -18.24
N ILE A 79 1.44 23.84 -18.31
CA ILE A 79 0.32 24.79 -18.08
C ILE A 79 -0.89 24.39 -17.19
N GLY A 80 -1.04 25.14 -16.08
CA GLY A 80 -2.24 25.92 -15.77
C GLY A 80 -3.53 25.22 -15.30
N GLY A 81 -4.02 25.56 -14.10
CA GLY A 81 -5.30 25.05 -13.60
C GLY A 81 -5.75 25.57 -12.23
N SER A 82 -5.89 26.89 -12.07
CA SER A 82 -6.39 27.49 -10.82
C SER A 82 -7.88 27.20 -10.61
N SER A 83 -8.25 26.70 -9.42
CA SER A 83 -9.51 27.06 -8.71
C SER A 83 -9.57 26.43 -7.32
N GLY A 84 -9.17 27.19 -6.30
CA GLY A 84 -9.54 26.92 -4.93
C GLY A 84 -11.06 27.03 -4.77
N LYS A 85 -11.68 25.97 -4.26
CA LYS A 85 -13.13 25.87 -4.06
C LYS A 85 -13.46 25.93 -2.58
N GLU A 86 -13.38 27.13 -2.02
CA GLU A 86 -13.88 27.43 -0.69
C GLU A 86 -15.19 28.23 -0.82
N LYS A 87 -16.23 27.77 -0.12
CA LYS A 87 -17.61 28.22 -0.29
C LYS A 87 -18.24 28.27 1.10
N LEU A 88 -19.10 29.28 1.32
CA LEU A 88 -20.10 29.35 2.40
C LEU A 88 -19.57 29.78 3.79
N ALA A 89 -20.25 30.56 4.63
CA ALA A 89 -21.19 31.70 4.50
C ALA A 89 -21.52 32.26 5.93
N ARG A 90 -22.28 33.37 6.01
CA ARG A 90 -23.00 33.90 7.21
C ARG A 90 -22.10 34.47 8.33
N ALA A 91 -22.49 35.43 9.17
CA ALA A 91 -23.53 36.49 9.19
C ALA A 91 -23.10 37.51 10.30
N ALA A 92 -23.82 38.51 10.82
CA ALA A 92 -25.20 39.06 10.71
C ALA A 92 -25.19 40.52 11.26
N THR A 93 -26.31 41.27 11.16
CA THR A 93 -26.65 42.43 12.05
C THR A 93 -25.78 43.70 11.81
N ILE A 94 -26.28 44.94 11.82
CA ILE A 94 -27.45 45.61 12.43
C ILE A 94 -28.30 46.30 11.34
#